data_AF-A0AAN8QJV7-F1
#
_entry.id   AF-A0AAN8QJV7-F1
#
_cell.length_a   1.000
_cell.length_b   1.000
_cell.length_c   1.000
_cell.angle_alpha   90.00
_cell.angle_beta   90.00
_cell.angle_gamma   90.00
#
_symmetry.space_group_name_H-M   'P 1'
#
loop_
_entity.id
_entity.type
_entity.pdbx_description
1 polymer ?
#
loop_
_entity_poly.entity_id
_entity_poly.type
_entity_poly.pdbx_seq_one_letter_code
_entity_poly.pdbx_strand_id
1 'polypeptide(L)'
;MDSVRKYLEGTNSIAGVYVQSTKQTMSIYEAKSKGLLTPGTSLVLLEAQAATGFVIDPVKNKKLSVEESAAQGLVGNEWKNKLLSAERAVTGYKDPYTGNTISLFQALKKDLIVKDHGIRLLEAQIATGGIIDPVYSHRVPVEVAYQRGYFDEEMNQILDDPDDDTKGFFDPNTQENLTYLQLVERCVRDPDTGLSLLVIVKKGEFYFFIDEQTKTILKAMTTTKAGGKFQGQKVSLWDLLYSKYITEERRRELVQQFKSGAITIERFMEIILTIIQQKTTTTTTTTSSMITCTPPPETKSEKTTITTTTTETSFHGIRKNVTASELLDSKIIDKKLYEDLNTGKVTVNQVSEMDSVRKYLEGN
;
A
#
# COMPACT_ATOMS: atom_id res chain seq x y z
N MET A 1 -14.76 -9.47 -9.13
CA MET A 1 -13.95 -8.39 -9.75
C MET A 1 -13.76 -7.18 -8.83
N ASP A 2 -14.78 -6.72 -8.07
CA ASP A 2 -14.62 -5.58 -7.15
C ASP A 2 -13.83 -5.89 -5.87
N SER A 3 -13.79 -7.17 -5.49
CA SER A 3 -13.23 -7.62 -4.22
C SER A 3 -11.72 -7.46 -4.13
N VAL A 4 -10.99 -7.52 -5.25
CA VAL A 4 -9.53 -7.29 -5.28
C VAL A 4 -9.13 -5.87 -5.68
N ARG A 5 -9.99 -5.19 -6.46
CA ARG A 5 -9.79 -3.79 -6.85
C ARG A 5 -9.67 -2.86 -5.64
N LYS A 6 -10.36 -3.18 -4.53
CA LYS A 6 -10.21 -2.48 -3.24
C LYS A 6 -8.78 -2.52 -2.68
N TYR A 7 -7.98 -3.53 -3.05
CA TYR A 7 -6.57 -3.65 -2.64
C TYR A 7 -5.59 -3.09 -3.69
N LEU A 8 -6.02 -2.91 -4.95
CA LEU A 8 -5.23 -2.27 -6.00
C LEU A 8 -5.09 -0.75 -5.82
N GLU A 9 -5.80 -0.15 -4.86
CA GLU A 9 -5.52 1.21 -4.41
C GLU A 9 -4.28 1.30 -3.50
N GLY A 10 -3.73 0.16 -3.04
CA GLY A 10 -2.45 0.05 -2.33
C GLY A 10 -2.36 0.85 -1.03
N THR A 11 -2.18 0.18 0.10
CA THR A 11 -1.83 0.87 1.35
C THR A 11 -0.36 0.65 1.68
N ASN A 12 0.27 1.60 2.39
CA ASN A 12 1.60 1.39 2.94
C ASN A 12 1.55 0.17 3.87
N SER A 13 2.55 -0.71 3.80
CA SER A 13 2.74 -1.74 4.83
C SER A 13 2.75 -1.08 6.22
N ILE A 14 2.24 -1.77 7.23
CA ILE A 14 2.37 -1.34 8.64
C ILE A 14 3.87 -1.19 8.93
N ALA A 15 4.33 0.05 9.02
CA ALA A 15 5.74 0.41 9.10
C ALA A 15 6.28 0.32 10.53
N GLY A 16 5.41 0.51 11.51
CA GLY A 16 5.79 0.60 12.91
C GLY A 16 4.60 0.77 13.83
N VAL A 17 4.91 1.23 15.02
CA VAL A 17 3.95 1.45 16.09
C VAL A 17 3.93 2.93 16.47
N TYR A 18 2.74 3.48 16.67
CA TYR A 18 2.52 4.78 17.27
C TYR A 18 1.90 4.61 18.67
N VAL A 19 2.60 5.05 19.71
CA VAL A 19 2.11 4.95 21.09
C VAL A 19 1.32 6.22 21.44
N GLN A 20 -0.01 6.08 21.60
CA GLN A 20 -0.91 7.23 21.77
C GLN A 20 -0.57 8.08 23.01
N SER A 21 -0.26 7.43 24.13
CA SER A 21 0.01 8.10 25.41
C SER A 21 1.28 8.97 25.40
N THR A 22 2.31 8.57 24.65
CA THR A 22 3.61 9.28 24.58
C THR A 22 3.79 10.03 23.27
N LYS A 23 2.89 9.83 22.30
CA LYS A 23 2.99 10.35 20.93
C LYS A 23 4.31 9.98 20.24
N GLN A 24 4.82 8.78 20.52
CA GLN A 24 6.08 8.29 19.98
C GLN A 24 5.84 7.24 18.90
N THR A 25 6.53 7.41 17.78
CA THR A 25 6.67 6.41 16.73
C THR A 25 7.91 5.56 16.98
N MET A 26 7.82 4.25 16.78
CA MET A 26 8.95 3.32 16.90
C MET A 26 8.81 2.12 15.95
N SER A 27 9.92 1.42 15.74
CA SER A 27 9.91 0.18 14.94
C SER A 27 9.16 -0.94 15.66
N ILE A 28 8.71 -1.93 14.90
CA ILE A 28 8.02 -3.12 15.43
C ILE A 28 8.93 -3.88 16.41
N TYR A 29 10.22 -4.00 16.09
CA TYR A 29 11.19 -4.69 16.94
C TYR A 29 11.49 -3.92 18.24
N GLU A 30 11.51 -2.59 18.20
CA GLU A 30 11.63 -1.77 19.40
C GLU A 30 10.38 -1.91 20.28
N ALA A 31 9.17 -1.90 19.68
CA ALA A 31 7.93 -2.13 20.39
C ALA A 31 7.89 -3.50 21.08
N LYS A 32 8.40 -4.57 20.42
CA LYS A 32 8.65 -5.88 21.05
C LYS A 32 9.55 -5.75 22.28
N SER A 33 10.68 -5.09 22.11
CA SER A 33 11.71 -4.97 23.15
C SER A 33 11.23 -4.21 24.38
N LYS A 34 10.28 -3.28 24.19
CA LYS A 34 9.59 -2.54 25.27
C LYS A 34 8.36 -3.26 25.83
N GLY A 35 8.03 -4.45 25.34
CA GLY A 35 6.86 -5.22 25.78
C GLY A 35 5.51 -4.64 25.35
N LEU A 36 5.49 -3.73 24.36
CA LEU A 36 4.26 -3.16 23.79
C LEU A 36 3.59 -4.10 22.79
N LEU A 37 4.39 -4.97 22.15
CA LEU A 37 3.93 -6.04 21.28
C LEU A 37 4.49 -7.38 21.75
N THR A 38 3.70 -8.44 21.59
CA THR A 38 4.21 -9.80 21.85
C THR A 38 5.24 -10.20 20.79
N PRO A 39 6.16 -11.13 21.09
CA PRO A 39 7.09 -11.65 20.10
C PRO A 39 6.40 -12.25 18.86
N GLY A 40 5.25 -12.92 19.04
CA GLY A 40 4.48 -13.52 17.95
C GLY A 40 3.89 -12.46 17.01
N THR A 41 3.16 -11.49 17.55
CA THR A 41 2.59 -10.37 16.77
C THR A 41 3.68 -9.59 16.02
N SER A 42 4.79 -9.32 16.71
CA SER A 42 5.91 -8.57 16.14
C SER A 42 6.57 -9.30 14.96
N LEU A 43 6.79 -10.62 15.09
CA LEU A 43 7.37 -11.42 14.02
C LEU A 43 6.45 -11.42 12.79
N VAL A 44 5.15 -11.63 12.98
CA VAL A 44 4.17 -11.67 11.88
C VAL A 44 4.12 -10.35 11.12
N LEU A 45 4.15 -9.21 11.81
CA LEU A 45 4.18 -7.89 11.17
C LEU A 45 5.50 -7.63 10.41
N LEU A 46 6.64 -8.07 10.95
CA LEU A 46 7.93 -7.98 10.26
C LEU A 46 8.03 -8.92 9.05
N GLU A 47 7.44 -10.10 9.12
CA GLU A 47 7.31 -11.01 7.96
C GLU A 47 6.47 -10.37 6.86
N ALA A 48 5.36 -9.69 7.20
CA ALA A 48 4.57 -8.93 6.24
C ALA A 48 5.37 -7.79 5.59
N GLN A 49 6.17 -7.04 6.36
CA GLN A 49 7.10 -6.04 5.81
C GLN A 49 8.09 -6.67 4.81
N ALA A 50 8.77 -7.74 5.22
CA ALA A 50 9.73 -8.44 4.36
C ALA A 50 9.09 -8.99 3.09
N ALA A 51 7.87 -9.53 3.17
CA ALA A 51 7.15 -10.11 2.04
C ALA A 51 6.49 -9.09 1.11
N THR A 52 6.35 -7.84 1.52
CA THR A 52 5.76 -6.74 0.73
C THR A 52 6.81 -5.82 0.12
N GLY A 53 8.08 -6.02 0.47
CA GLY A 53 9.18 -5.34 -0.16
C GLY A 53 10.30 -5.04 0.82
N PHE A 54 10.08 -4.47 1.99
CA PHE A 54 11.20 -3.98 2.80
C PHE A 54 10.87 -4.03 4.28
N VAL A 55 11.89 -4.24 5.10
CA VAL A 55 11.82 -3.93 6.53
C VAL A 55 11.93 -2.42 6.68
N ILE A 56 11.00 -1.82 7.43
CA ILE A 56 10.85 -0.36 7.49
C ILE A 56 11.35 0.18 8.84
N ASP A 57 12.22 1.18 8.79
CA ASP A 57 12.55 2.04 9.93
C ASP A 57 11.63 3.27 9.86
N PRO A 58 10.55 3.34 10.66
CA PRO A 58 9.60 4.43 10.61
C PRO A 58 10.16 5.74 11.17
N VAL A 59 11.21 5.69 11.99
CA VAL A 59 11.82 6.88 12.61
C VAL A 59 12.78 7.54 11.63
N LYS A 60 13.56 6.74 10.90
CA LYS A 60 14.50 7.25 9.89
C LYS A 60 13.91 7.31 8.48
N ASN A 61 12.65 6.88 8.32
CA ASN A 61 11.97 6.71 7.04
C ASN A 61 12.83 5.94 6.02
N LYS A 62 13.39 4.79 6.44
CA LYS A 62 14.25 3.94 5.60
C LYS A 62 13.56 2.61 5.29
N LYS A 63 13.71 2.18 4.05
CA LYS A 63 13.34 0.84 3.57
C LYS A 63 14.62 0.04 3.40
N LEU A 64 14.72 -1.12 4.05
CA LEU A 64 15.92 -1.95 4.09
C LEU A 64 15.58 -3.39 3.70
N SER A 65 16.55 -4.10 3.11
CA SER A 65 16.50 -5.56 3.04
C SER A 65 16.58 -6.19 4.44
N VAL A 66 16.25 -7.47 4.53
CA VAL A 66 16.37 -8.20 5.80
C VAL A 66 17.82 -8.24 6.30
N GLU A 67 18.79 -8.35 5.39
CA GLU A 67 20.19 -8.37 5.78
C GLU A 67 20.68 -7.02 6.30
N GLU A 68 20.33 -5.94 5.61
CA GLU A 68 20.69 -4.58 6.03
C GLU A 68 20.01 -4.19 7.35
N SER A 69 18.75 -4.56 7.52
CA SER A 69 18.01 -4.28 8.77
C SER A 69 18.59 -5.03 9.96
N ALA A 70 19.01 -6.28 9.78
CA ALA A 70 19.71 -7.04 10.83
C ALA A 70 21.09 -6.43 11.14
N ALA A 71 21.86 -6.06 10.11
CA ALA A 71 23.17 -5.43 10.29
C ALA A 71 23.09 -4.08 11.01
N GLN A 72 22.00 -3.32 10.79
CA GLN A 72 21.75 -2.04 11.45
C GLN A 72 21.03 -2.18 12.81
N GLY A 73 20.72 -3.40 13.25
CA GLY A 73 20.02 -3.66 14.51
C GLY A 73 18.55 -3.22 14.53
N LEU A 74 17.95 -2.96 13.37
CA LEU A 74 16.52 -2.66 13.25
C LEU A 74 15.68 -3.91 13.54
N VAL A 75 16.21 -5.09 13.26
CA VAL A 75 15.65 -6.39 13.65
C VAL A 75 16.70 -7.23 14.36
N GLY A 76 16.27 -8.07 15.29
CA GLY A 76 17.14 -9.00 16.01
C GLY A 76 17.67 -10.12 15.11
N ASN A 77 18.94 -10.50 15.32
CA ASN A 77 19.58 -11.59 14.58
C ASN A 77 18.85 -12.94 14.75
N GLU A 78 18.13 -13.13 15.85
CA GLU A 78 17.33 -14.33 16.10
C GLU A 78 16.19 -14.52 15.07
N TRP A 79 15.74 -13.45 14.43
CA TRP A 79 14.67 -13.48 13.43
C TRP A 79 15.17 -13.38 12.00
N LYS A 80 16.46 -13.12 11.77
CA LYS A 80 17.03 -12.95 10.43
C LYS A 80 16.62 -14.07 9.47
N ASN A 81 16.78 -15.33 9.86
CA ASN A 81 16.45 -16.47 8.98
C ASN A 81 14.95 -16.59 8.69
N LYS A 82 14.08 -16.26 9.64
CA LYS A 82 12.62 -16.27 9.44
C LYS A 82 12.20 -15.16 8.49
N LEU A 83 12.77 -13.97 8.67
CA LEU A 83 12.51 -12.83 7.80
C LEU A 83 13.07 -13.03 6.39
N LEU A 84 14.25 -13.65 6.24
CA LEU A 84 14.78 -14.06 4.93
C LEU A 84 13.86 -15.06 4.24
N SER A 85 13.24 -15.96 5.02
CA SER A 85 12.24 -16.87 4.47
C SER A 85 11.02 -16.14 3.91
N ALA A 86 10.54 -15.10 4.59
CA ALA A 86 9.44 -14.25 4.13
C ALA A 86 9.84 -13.33 2.96
N GLU A 87 11.06 -12.81 2.94
CA GLU A 87 11.59 -11.97 1.85
C GLU A 87 11.66 -12.70 0.50
N ARG A 88 11.69 -14.05 0.51
CA ARG A 88 11.53 -14.87 -0.71
C ARG A 88 10.18 -14.68 -1.39
N ALA A 89 9.16 -14.16 -0.72
CA ALA A 89 7.93 -13.73 -1.37
C ALA A 89 8.15 -12.59 -2.38
N VAL A 90 9.25 -11.85 -2.25
CA VAL A 90 9.66 -10.74 -3.12
C VAL A 90 10.77 -11.17 -4.08
N THR A 91 11.80 -11.87 -3.57
CA THR A 91 12.98 -12.28 -4.36
C THR A 91 12.78 -13.60 -5.10
N GLY A 92 11.72 -14.33 -4.77
CA GLY A 92 11.31 -15.59 -5.34
C GLY A 92 11.89 -16.81 -4.63
N TYR A 93 11.16 -17.92 -4.74
CA TYR A 93 11.57 -19.22 -4.22
C TYR A 93 12.32 -20.00 -5.29
N LYS A 94 13.28 -20.84 -4.89
CA LYS A 94 13.94 -21.77 -5.82
C LYS A 94 13.16 -23.06 -5.88
N ASP A 95 12.70 -23.42 -7.08
CA ASP A 95 12.07 -24.71 -7.34
C ASP A 95 13.14 -25.82 -7.26
N PRO A 96 13.03 -26.78 -6.33
CA PRO A 96 14.03 -27.84 -6.18
C PRO A 96 14.21 -28.73 -7.41
N TYR A 97 13.20 -28.81 -8.28
CA TYR A 97 13.22 -29.69 -9.44
C TYR A 97 13.79 -29.02 -10.69
N THR A 98 13.55 -27.71 -10.85
CA THR A 98 13.94 -26.97 -12.07
C THR A 98 15.07 -25.97 -11.83
N GLY A 99 15.34 -25.59 -10.58
CA GLY A 99 16.27 -24.51 -10.22
C GLY A 99 15.74 -23.10 -10.55
N ASN A 100 14.57 -23.00 -11.18
CA ASN A 100 13.97 -21.74 -11.57
C ASN A 100 13.46 -20.96 -10.35
N THR A 101 13.44 -19.63 -10.48
CA THR A 101 12.79 -18.76 -9.52
C THR A 101 11.28 -18.80 -9.75
N ILE A 102 10.51 -19.11 -8.72
CA ILE A 102 9.04 -19.17 -8.74
C ILE A 102 8.44 -18.18 -7.72
N SER A 103 7.20 -17.77 -7.97
CA SER A 103 6.44 -16.86 -7.09
C SER A 103 6.04 -17.51 -5.76
N LEU A 104 5.64 -16.68 -4.80
CA LEU A 104 5.05 -17.11 -3.53
C LEU A 104 3.89 -18.08 -3.75
N PHE A 105 2.99 -17.76 -4.68
CA PHE A 105 1.83 -18.59 -5.00
C PHE A 105 2.19 -19.92 -5.65
N GLN A 106 3.17 -19.93 -6.54
CA GLN A 106 3.65 -21.18 -7.15
C GLN A 106 4.35 -22.06 -6.11
N ALA A 107 5.10 -21.47 -5.18
CA ALA A 107 5.70 -22.20 -4.05
C ALA A 107 4.63 -22.80 -3.14
N LEU A 108 3.53 -22.06 -2.90
CA LEU A 108 2.36 -22.53 -2.16
C LEU A 108 1.70 -23.74 -2.85
N LYS A 109 1.45 -23.67 -4.16
CA LYS A 109 0.87 -24.77 -4.94
C LYS A 109 1.75 -26.03 -5.02
N LYS A 110 3.05 -25.88 -4.77
CA LYS A 110 4.03 -26.97 -4.76
C LYS A 110 4.36 -27.45 -3.34
N ASP A 111 3.62 -27.00 -2.32
CA ASP A 111 3.82 -27.32 -0.91
C ASP A 111 5.26 -27.04 -0.41
N LEU A 112 5.95 -26.07 -1.03
CA LEU A 112 7.31 -25.65 -0.62
C LEU A 112 7.30 -24.70 0.58
N ILE A 113 6.11 -24.18 0.91
CA ILE A 113 5.85 -23.32 2.08
C ILE A 113 4.58 -23.81 2.78
N VAL A 114 4.51 -23.58 4.09
CA VAL A 114 3.32 -23.89 4.88
C VAL A 114 2.14 -23.04 4.39
N LYS A 115 0.97 -23.67 4.23
CA LYS A 115 -0.21 -23.06 3.59
C LYS A 115 -0.62 -21.74 4.26
N ASP A 116 -0.87 -21.77 5.56
CA ASP A 116 -1.34 -20.60 6.32
C ASP A 116 -0.32 -19.45 6.31
N HIS A 117 0.97 -19.80 6.35
CA HIS A 117 2.04 -18.82 6.22
C HIS A 117 2.02 -18.16 4.84
N GLY A 118 1.90 -18.94 3.76
CA GLY A 118 1.84 -18.42 2.39
C GLY A 118 0.61 -17.57 2.12
N ILE A 119 -0.57 -17.99 2.60
CA ILE A 119 -1.82 -17.22 2.49
C ILE A 119 -1.66 -15.86 3.18
N ARG A 120 -1.12 -15.84 4.39
CA ARG A 120 -0.87 -14.59 5.14
C ARG A 120 0.05 -13.62 4.39
N LEU A 121 1.11 -14.13 3.74
CA LEU A 121 2.01 -13.28 2.96
C LEU A 121 1.36 -12.77 1.66
N LEU A 122 0.53 -13.58 1.00
CA LEU A 122 -0.26 -13.16 -0.18
C LEU A 122 -1.24 -12.04 0.19
N GLU A 123 -1.92 -12.18 1.32
CA GLU A 123 -2.87 -11.19 1.81
C GLU A 123 -2.19 -9.83 2.06
N ALA A 124 -1.00 -9.85 2.68
CA ALA A 124 -0.19 -8.65 2.87
C ALA A 124 0.25 -8.01 1.53
N GLN A 125 0.67 -8.81 0.54
CA GLN A 125 1.01 -8.29 -0.80
C GLN A 125 -0.20 -7.64 -1.45
N ILE A 126 -1.33 -8.32 -1.49
CA ILE A 126 -2.55 -7.81 -2.12
C ILE A 126 -2.93 -6.47 -1.48
N ALA A 127 -3.05 -6.41 -0.15
CA ALA A 127 -3.42 -5.20 0.58
C ALA A 127 -2.47 -4.00 0.37
N THR A 128 -1.21 -4.27 0.01
CA THR A 128 -0.19 -3.24 -0.20
C THR A 128 0.05 -2.85 -1.67
N GLY A 129 -0.86 -3.24 -2.58
CA GLY A 129 -0.84 -2.79 -3.98
C GLY A 129 -0.82 -3.90 -5.03
N GLY A 130 -0.89 -5.17 -4.63
CA GLY A 130 -1.01 -6.30 -5.55
C GLY A 130 0.11 -7.34 -5.42
N ILE A 131 -0.03 -8.43 -6.18
CA ILE A 131 0.86 -9.59 -6.17
C ILE A 131 2.24 -9.21 -6.71
N ILE A 132 3.30 -9.67 -6.07
CA ILE A 132 4.68 -9.39 -6.50
C ILE A 132 5.14 -10.43 -7.52
N ASP A 133 5.66 -9.93 -8.64
CA ASP A 133 6.42 -10.72 -9.61
C ASP A 133 7.88 -10.80 -9.14
N PRO A 134 8.39 -11.98 -8.75
CA PRO A 134 9.77 -12.10 -8.28
C PRO A 134 10.80 -12.04 -9.41
N VAL A 135 10.40 -12.29 -10.65
CA VAL A 135 11.29 -12.28 -11.82
C VAL A 135 11.52 -10.86 -12.28
N TYR A 136 10.49 -10.02 -12.31
CA TYR A 136 10.63 -8.62 -12.76
C TYR A 136 10.69 -7.62 -11.62
N SER A 137 10.43 -8.05 -10.38
CA SER A 137 10.57 -7.27 -9.16
C SER A 137 9.68 -6.03 -9.10
N HIS A 138 8.44 -6.17 -9.53
CA HIS A 138 7.38 -5.19 -9.33
C HIS A 138 6.07 -5.92 -9.06
N ARG A 139 5.07 -5.19 -8.60
CA ARG A 139 3.72 -5.73 -8.44
C ARG A 139 3.02 -5.78 -9.79
N VAL A 140 2.14 -6.75 -9.95
CA VAL A 140 1.30 -6.91 -11.13
C VAL A 140 -0.17 -6.76 -10.76
N PRO A 141 -1.01 -6.19 -11.65
CA PRO A 141 -2.46 -6.28 -11.51
C PRO A 141 -2.92 -7.74 -11.40
N VAL A 142 -4.07 -7.96 -10.75
CA VAL A 142 -4.61 -9.30 -10.49
C VAL A 142 -4.84 -10.09 -11.78
N GLU A 143 -5.35 -9.42 -12.81
CA GLU A 143 -5.59 -10.03 -14.11
C GLU A 143 -4.30 -10.50 -14.78
N VAL A 144 -3.19 -9.79 -14.55
CA VAL A 144 -1.85 -10.17 -15.05
C VAL A 144 -1.26 -11.28 -14.17
N ALA A 145 -1.48 -11.22 -12.86
CA ALA A 145 -1.07 -12.28 -11.93
C ALA A 145 -1.71 -13.63 -12.31
N TYR A 146 -2.99 -13.64 -12.72
CA TYR A 146 -3.66 -14.83 -13.26
C TYR A 146 -3.00 -15.35 -14.52
N GLN A 147 -2.71 -14.46 -15.47
CA GLN A 147 -2.06 -14.83 -16.74
C GLN A 147 -0.66 -15.42 -16.55
N ARG A 148 0.09 -14.92 -15.56
CA ARG A 148 1.44 -15.40 -15.22
C ARG A 148 1.44 -16.59 -14.24
N GLY A 149 0.27 -17.01 -13.75
CA GLY A 149 0.14 -18.08 -12.76
C GLY A 149 0.75 -17.72 -11.40
N TYR A 150 0.81 -16.44 -11.05
CA TYR A 150 1.22 -15.93 -9.73
C TYR A 150 0.06 -15.75 -8.77
N PHE A 151 -1.16 -15.95 -9.25
CA PHE A 151 -2.39 -15.95 -8.47
C PHE A 151 -3.47 -16.69 -9.26
N ASP A 152 -4.58 -17.05 -8.64
CA ASP A 152 -5.75 -17.60 -9.36
C ASP A 152 -7.08 -17.24 -8.69
N GLU A 153 -8.17 -17.63 -9.34
CA GLU A 153 -9.53 -17.32 -8.89
C GLU A 153 -9.91 -18.08 -7.62
N GLU A 154 -9.41 -19.31 -7.43
CA GLU A 154 -9.64 -20.11 -6.23
C GLU A 154 -9.04 -19.42 -5.00
N MET A 155 -7.76 -19.05 -5.06
CA MET A 155 -7.11 -18.30 -3.98
C MET A 155 -7.76 -16.94 -3.75
N ASN A 156 -8.26 -16.31 -4.82
CA ASN A 156 -8.99 -15.07 -4.67
C ASN A 156 -10.29 -15.25 -3.86
N GLN A 157 -11.04 -16.32 -4.09
CA GLN A 157 -12.24 -16.63 -3.31
C GLN A 157 -11.89 -16.91 -1.85
N ILE A 158 -10.80 -17.63 -1.59
CA ILE A 158 -10.30 -17.87 -0.22
C ILE A 158 -10.00 -16.55 0.49
N LEU A 159 -9.32 -15.61 -0.17
CA LEU A 159 -8.98 -14.32 0.45
C LEU A 159 -10.16 -13.34 0.54
N ASP A 160 -11.23 -13.58 -0.23
CA ASP A 160 -12.43 -12.75 -0.24
C ASP A 160 -13.44 -13.12 0.85
N ASP A 161 -13.47 -14.39 1.30
CA ASP A 161 -14.30 -14.86 2.39
C ASP A 161 -13.44 -15.02 3.67
N PRO A 162 -13.45 -14.03 4.59
CA PRO A 162 -12.58 -14.04 5.74
C PRO A 162 -13.07 -15.01 6.84
N ASP A 163 -12.80 -16.29 6.64
CA ASP A 163 -12.85 -17.32 7.68
C ASP A 163 -11.71 -17.15 8.70
N ASP A 164 -11.54 -18.11 9.62
CA ASP A 164 -10.45 -18.04 10.62
C ASP A 164 -9.06 -18.24 9.98
N ASP A 165 -8.98 -18.98 8.86
CA ASP A 165 -7.72 -19.35 8.21
C ASP A 165 -7.03 -18.14 7.54
N THR A 166 -7.79 -17.10 7.19
CA THR A 166 -7.25 -15.84 6.62
C THR A 166 -6.90 -14.77 7.66
N LYS A 167 -7.33 -14.93 8.92
CA LYS A 167 -7.12 -13.93 9.99
C LYS A 167 -5.77 -14.12 10.69
N GLY A 168 -4.70 -14.05 9.90
CA GLY A 168 -3.33 -14.31 10.34
C GLY A 168 -2.68 -13.21 11.18
N PHE A 169 -3.34 -12.06 11.39
CA PHE A 169 -2.82 -10.90 12.13
C PHE A 169 -3.62 -10.64 13.40
N PHE A 170 -3.04 -9.93 14.37
CA PHE A 170 -3.64 -9.70 15.67
C PHE A 170 -3.61 -8.22 16.05
N ASP A 171 -4.76 -7.65 16.41
CA ASP A 171 -4.83 -6.30 16.98
C ASP A 171 -4.58 -6.36 18.50
N PRO A 172 -3.46 -5.81 19.00
CA PRO A 172 -3.14 -5.84 20.42
C PRO A 172 -4.10 -5.01 21.29
N ASN A 173 -4.87 -4.10 20.72
CA ASN A 173 -5.80 -3.25 21.49
C ASN A 173 -7.15 -3.94 21.72
N THR A 174 -7.72 -4.59 20.68
CA THR A 174 -9.00 -5.31 20.79
C THR A 174 -8.84 -6.79 21.11
N GLN A 175 -7.63 -7.34 20.96
CA GLN A 175 -7.32 -8.76 21.09
C GLN A 175 -8.06 -9.65 20.07
N GLU A 176 -8.27 -9.12 18.86
CA GLU A 176 -8.96 -9.83 17.78
C GLU A 176 -7.95 -10.30 16.72
N ASN A 177 -8.23 -11.48 16.15
CA ASN A 177 -7.60 -11.91 14.91
C ASN A 177 -8.25 -11.20 13.72
N LEU A 178 -7.43 -10.68 12.82
CA LEU A 178 -7.82 -9.87 11.68
C LEU A 178 -7.04 -10.29 10.44
N THR A 179 -7.62 -9.99 9.29
CA THR A 179 -6.88 -9.91 8.02
C THR A 179 -5.90 -8.72 8.09
N TYR A 180 -4.82 -8.77 7.31
CA TYR A 180 -3.89 -7.65 7.17
C TYR A 180 -4.59 -6.36 6.75
N LEU A 181 -5.50 -6.41 5.77
CA LEU A 181 -6.23 -5.22 5.35
C LEU A 181 -7.01 -4.60 6.52
N GLN A 182 -7.72 -5.41 7.28
CA GLN A 182 -8.46 -4.93 8.45
C GLN A 182 -7.54 -4.29 9.49
N LEU A 183 -6.35 -4.85 9.71
CA LEU A 183 -5.39 -4.26 10.63
C LEU A 183 -4.81 -2.94 10.09
N VAL A 184 -4.51 -2.86 8.79
CA VAL A 184 -4.04 -1.61 8.15
C VAL A 184 -5.10 -0.52 8.22
N GLU A 185 -6.37 -0.83 8.04
CA GLU A 185 -7.47 0.15 8.16
C GLU A 185 -7.63 0.72 9.59
N ARG A 186 -7.10 0.01 10.60
CA ARG A 186 -7.02 0.50 11.98
C ARG A 186 -5.76 1.31 12.28
N CYS A 187 -4.79 1.31 11.36
CA CYS A 187 -3.58 2.09 11.50
C CYS A 187 -3.83 3.57 11.19
N VAL A 188 -2.89 4.41 11.60
CA VAL A 188 -2.90 5.85 11.38
C VAL A 188 -1.79 6.22 10.44
N ARG A 189 -2.00 7.24 9.62
CA ARG A 189 -0.95 7.71 8.72
C ARG A 189 -0.10 8.75 9.43
N ASP A 190 1.20 8.51 9.49
CA ASP A 190 2.16 9.51 9.94
C ASP A 190 2.13 10.72 8.97
N PRO A 191 1.89 11.95 9.45
CA PRO A 191 1.69 13.09 8.57
C PRO A 191 2.97 13.52 7.83
N ASP A 192 4.13 13.26 8.41
CA ASP A 192 5.42 13.69 7.87
C ASP A 192 5.97 12.69 6.85
N THR A 193 5.88 11.40 7.17
CA THR A 193 6.44 10.31 6.34
C THR A 193 5.40 9.64 5.44
N GLY A 194 4.12 9.77 5.76
CA GLY A 194 3.04 9.06 5.08
C GLY A 194 2.95 7.58 5.41
N LEU A 195 3.75 7.08 6.35
CA LEU A 195 3.80 5.66 6.73
C LEU A 195 2.57 5.26 7.56
N SER A 196 2.16 4.00 7.41
CA SER A 196 1.06 3.41 8.19
C SER A 196 1.59 2.89 9.54
N LEU A 197 1.05 3.39 10.65
CA LEU A 197 1.49 3.05 12.01
C LEU A 197 0.36 2.41 12.81
N LEU A 198 0.64 1.24 13.39
CA LEU A 198 -0.28 0.57 14.30
C LEU A 198 -0.33 1.34 15.62
N VAL A 199 -1.52 1.78 16.03
CA VAL A 199 -1.68 2.52 17.29
C VAL A 199 -1.64 1.55 18.46
N ILE A 200 -0.89 1.89 19.49
CA ILE A 200 -0.91 1.18 20.77
C ILE A 200 -1.41 2.14 21.84
N VAL A 201 -2.49 1.74 22.51
CA VAL A 201 -3.08 2.49 23.63
C VAL A 201 -2.78 1.80 24.96
N LYS A 202 -2.67 2.58 26.04
CA LYS A 202 -2.57 2.00 27.39
C LYS A 202 -3.94 1.48 27.84
N LYS A 203 -3.93 0.54 28.79
CA LYS A 203 -5.17 0.03 29.40
C LYS A 203 -5.97 1.20 29.99
N GLY A 204 -7.20 1.36 29.52
CA GLY A 204 -8.12 2.44 29.93
C GLY A 204 -8.08 3.69 29.03
N GLU A 205 -7.14 3.77 28.08
CA GLU A 205 -7.18 4.81 27.04
C GLU A 205 -8.17 4.44 25.93
N PHE A 206 -8.76 5.46 25.32
CA PHE A 206 -9.71 5.27 24.23
C PHE A 206 -8.97 4.91 22.94
N TYR A 207 -9.25 3.71 22.42
CA TYR A 207 -8.81 3.25 21.10
C TYR A 207 -9.91 3.52 20.08
N PHE A 208 -9.67 4.49 19.18
CA PHE A 208 -10.59 4.78 18.09
C PHE A 208 -10.31 3.85 16.91
N PHE A 209 -11.32 3.12 16.46
CA PHE A 209 -11.35 2.42 15.18
C PHE A 209 -12.78 2.34 14.65
N ILE A 210 -12.90 2.08 13.34
CA ILE A 210 -14.17 1.82 12.68
C ILE A 210 -14.36 0.30 12.62
N ASP A 211 -15.32 -0.23 13.37
CA ASP A 211 -15.66 -1.66 13.34
C ASP A 211 -16.38 -2.06 12.05
N GLU A 212 -16.41 -3.37 11.77
CA GLU A 212 -17.01 -3.91 10.54
C GLU A 212 -18.51 -3.61 10.40
N GLN A 213 -19.25 -3.53 11.50
CA GLN A 213 -20.67 -3.18 11.48
C GLN A 213 -20.86 -1.74 11.01
N THR A 214 -20.13 -0.80 11.64
CA THR A 214 -20.11 0.61 11.26
C THR A 214 -19.68 0.77 9.80
N LYS A 215 -18.62 0.08 9.39
CA LYS A 215 -18.12 0.08 8.02
C LYS A 215 -19.17 -0.41 7.02
N THR A 216 -19.88 -1.49 7.32
CA THR A 216 -20.95 -2.04 6.47
C THR A 216 -22.07 -1.01 6.28
N ILE A 217 -22.46 -0.34 7.36
CA ILE A 217 -23.47 0.73 7.33
C ILE A 217 -23.00 1.90 6.45
N LEU A 218 -21.75 2.36 6.62
CA LEU A 218 -21.17 3.44 5.81
C LEU A 218 -21.01 3.06 4.33
N LYS A 219 -20.73 1.80 4.01
CA LYS A 219 -20.63 1.31 2.63
C LYS A 219 -22.01 1.18 1.96
N ALA A 220 -23.04 0.78 2.72
CA ALA A 220 -24.40 0.62 2.21
C ALA A 220 -25.03 1.97 1.81
N MET A 221 -24.70 3.04 2.53
CA MET A 221 -25.18 4.38 2.23
C MET A 221 -24.44 4.97 1.02
N THR A 222 -25.16 5.26 -0.07
CA THR A 222 -24.59 5.77 -1.32
C THR A 222 -25.24 7.07 -1.78
N THR A 223 -24.53 7.83 -2.61
CA THR A 223 -24.99 9.10 -3.18
C THR A 223 -24.40 9.35 -4.56
N THR A 224 -25.11 10.15 -5.37
CA THR A 224 -24.63 10.68 -6.66
C THR A 224 -24.41 12.19 -6.63
N LYS A 225 -24.61 12.81 -5.46
CA LYS A 225 -24.56 14.27 -5.26
C LYS A 225 -23.17 14.79 -4.89
N ALA A 226 -22.16 13.93 -4.84
CA ALA A 226 -20.81 14.33 -4.46
C ALA A 226 -20.13 15.15 -5.56
N GLY A 227 -19.59 16.32 -5.20
CA GLY A 227 -18.86 17.20 -6.11
C GLY A 227 -17.41 16.76 -6.35
N GLY A 228 -16.69 17.52 -7.18
CA GLY A 228 -15.26 17.29 -7.47
C GLY A 228 -15.03 16.00 -8.26
N LYS A 229 -14.02 15.21 -7.88
CA LYS A 229 -13.66 13.95 -8.56
C LYS A 229 -14.77 12.89 -8.62
N PHE A 230 -15.83 13.06 -7.84
CA PHE A 230 -16.95 12.12 -7.73
C PHE A 230 -18.19 12.54 -8.52
N GLN A 231 -18.13 13.67 -9.23
CA GLN A 231 -19.27 14.22 -9.94
C GLN A 231 -19.80 13.24 -10.98
N GLY A 232 -21.10 12.92 -10.89
CA GLY A 232 -21.77 11.97 -11.78
C GLY A 232 -21.54 10.49 -11.45
N GLN A 233 -20.79 10.17 -10.39
CA GLN A 233 -20.54 8.80 -9.96
C GLN A 233 -21.40 8.42 -8.75
N LYS A 234 -21.84 7.16 -8.68
CA LYS A 234 -22.46 6.60 -7.47
C LYS A 234 -21.35 6.15 -6.52
N VAL A 235 -21.25 6.82 -5.37
CA VAL A 235 -20.17 6.61 -4.38
C VAL A 235 -20.74 6.37 -2.99
N SER A 236 -20.07 5.57 -2.17
CA SER A 236 -20.52 5.30 -0.80
C SER A 236 -20.05 6.36 0.20
N LEU A 237 -20.70 6.45 1.35
CA LEU A 237 -20.26 7.32 2.44
C LEU A 237 -18.83 6.95 2.90
N TRP A 238 -18.49 5.67 2.89
CA TRP A 238 -17.14 5.18 3.16
C TRP A 238 -16.10 5.78 2.19
N ASP A 239 -16.35 5.73 0.89
CA ASP A 239 -15.42 6.24 -0.13
C ASP A 239 -15.22 7.75 0.00
N LEU A 240 -16.29 8.47 0.35
CA LEU A 240 -16.24 9.91 0.60
C LEU A 240 -15.47 10.25 1.88
N LEU A 241 -15.67 9.47 2.94
CA LEU A 241 -15.02 9.63 4.25
C LEU A 241 -13.49 9.45 4.17
N TYR A 242 -13.02 8.56 3.29
CA TYR A 242 -11.60 8.32 3.03
C TYR A 242 -11.03 9.13 1.86
N SER A 243 -11.84 10.01 1.27
CA SER A 243 -11.38 10.91 0.22
C SER A 243 -10.38 11.95 0.74
N LYS A 244 -9.56 12.49 -0.17
CA LYS A 244 -8.62 13.61 0.09
C LYS A 244 -9.27 14.86 0.67
N TYR A 245 -10.60 14.96 0.63
CA TYR A 245 -11.32 16.13 1.15
C TYR A 245 -11.50 16.06 2.67
N ILE A 246 -11.39 14.90 3.30
CA ILE A 246 -11.65 14.72 4.73
C ILE A 246 -10.32 14.44 5.46
N THR A 247 -10.01 15.21 6.49
CA THR A 247 -8.81 14.99 7.32
C THR A 247 -9.04 13.81 8.28
N GLU A 248 -7.96 13.22 8.80
CA GLU A 248 -8.09 12.13 9.77
C GLU A 248 -8.84 12.56 11.03
N GLU A 249 -8.57 13.74 11.56
CA GLU A 249 -9.23 14.26 12.77
C GLU A 249 -10.74 14.38 12.55
N ARG A 250 -11.13 14.97 11.41
CA ARG A 250 -12.54 15.15 11.08
C ARG A 250 -13.24 13.82 10.83
N ARG A 251 -12.55 12.86 10.20
CA ARG A 251 -13.05 11.49 10.01
C ARG A 251 -13.36 10.85 11.36
N ARG A 252 -12.41 10.91 12.30
CA ARG A 252 -12.56 10.33 13.65
C ARG A 252 -13.74 10.95 14.38
N GLU A 253 -13.82 12.27 14.38
CA GLU A 253 -14.90 13.02 15.04
C GLU A 253 -16.28 12.61 14.52
N LEU A 254 -16.47 12.57 13.20
CA LEU A 254 -17.76 12.24 12.59
C LEU A 254 -18.18 10.79 12.88
N VAL A 255 -17.26 9.85 12.74
CA VAL A 255 -17.55 8.44 13.05
C VAL A 255 -17.84 8.26 14.53
N GLN A 256 -17.15 8.97 15.42
CA GLN A 256 -17.42 8.91 16.84
C GLN A 256 -18.81 9.46 17.19
N GLN A 257 -19.20 10.61 16.61
CA GLN A 257 -20.56 11.16 16.78
C GLN A 257 -21.62 10.21 16.23
N PHE A 258 -21.35 9.52 15.13
CA PHE A 258 -22.26 8.51 14.59
C PHE A 258 -22.36 7.30 15.52
N LYS A 259 -21.24 6.75 15.99
CA LYS A 259 -21.19 5.61 16.91
C LYS A 259 -21.84 5.89 18.27
N SER A 260 -21.80 7.14 18.74
CA SER A 260 -22.49 7.55 19.97
C SER A 260 -23.97 7.87 19.78
N GLY A 261 -24.48 7.86 18.55
CA GLY A 261 -25.85 8.27 18.21
C GLY A 261 -26.08 9.78 18.26
N ALA A 262 -25.02 10.59 18.39
CA ALA A 262 -25.12 12.05 18.38
C ALA A 262 -25.52 12.61 17.01
N ILE A 263 -25.23 11.89 15.92
CA ILE A 263 -25.69 12.22 14.56
C ILE A 263 -26.28 10.99 13.88
N THR A 264 -27.26 11.18 13.01
CA THR A 264 -27.78 10.11 12.14
C THR A 264 -26.89 9.89 10.92
N ILE A 265 -27.08 8.77 10.21
CA ILE A 265 -26.33 8.48 8.99
C ILE A 265 -26.63 9.47 7.86
N GLU A 266 -27.86 9.97 7.77
CA GLU A 266 -28.26 11.00 6.80
C GLU A 266 -27.52 12.29 7.09
N ARG A 267 -27.47 12.70 8.37
CA ARG A 267 -26.75 13.90 8.78
C ARG A 267 -25.24 13.77 8.54
N PHE A 268 -24.68 12.57 8.77
CA PHE A 268 -23.29 12.27 8.46
C PHE A 268 -23.02 12.47 6.96
N MET A 269 -23.85 11.89 6.09
CA MET A 269 -23.75 12.08 4.64
C MET A 269 -23.82 13.56 4.22
N GLU A 270 -24.76 14.33 4.79
CA GLU A 270 -24.87 15.77 4.51
C GLU A 270 -23.61 16.56 4.88
N ILE A 271 -23.02 16.28 6.05
CA ILE A 271 -21.81 16.96 6.50
C ILE A 271 -20.65 16.67 5.54
N ILE A 272 -20.47 15.41 5.13
CA ILE A 272 -19.41 15.01 4.20
C ILE A 272 -19.59 15.68 2.83
N LEU A 273 -20.80 15.67 2.29
CA LEU A 273 -21.11 16.34 1.01
C LEU A 273 -20.82 17.85 1.09
N THR A 274 -21.16 18.48 2.21
CA THR A 274 -20.90 19.91 2.45
C THR A 274 -19.40 20.21 2.47
N ILE A 275 -18.60 19.41 3.16
CA ILE A 275 -17.14 19.59 3.21
C ILE A 275 -16.52 19.45 1.81
N ILE A 276 -16.95 18.43 1.06
CA ILE A 276 -16.47 18.22 -0.31
C ILE A 276 -16.82 19.43 -1.18
N GLN A 277 -18.07 19.90 -1.12
CA GLN A 277 -18.52 21.06 -1.89
C GLN A 277 -17.73 22.33 -1.55
N GLN A 278 -17.45 22.58 -0.26
CA GLN A 278 -16.65 23.73 0.16
C GLN A 278 -15.23 23.68 -0.39
N LYS A 279 -14.58 22.50 -0.32
CA LYS A 279 -13.22 22.31 -0.83
C LYS A 279 -13.13 22.36 -2.35
N THR A 280 -14.18 21.95 -3.08
CA THR A 280 -14.20 22.00 -4.55
C THR A 280 -14.55 23.39 -5.08
N THR A 281 -15.37 24.17 -4.36
CA THR A 281 -15.76 25.52 -4.80
C THR A 281 -14.63 26.53 -4.63
N THR A 282 -13.79 26.36 -3.60
CA THR A 282 -12.68 27.29 -3.27
C THR A 282 -11.53 27.25 -4.28
N THR A 283 -11.41 26.22 -5.12
CA THR A 283 -10.34 26.11 -6.13
C THR A 283 -10.59 26.95 -7.39
N THR A 284 -11.77 27.56 -7.56
CA THR A 284 -12.14 28.27 -8.80
C THR A 284 -11.74 29.76 -8.83
N THR A 285 -11.19 30.30 -7.74
CA THR A 285 -10.87 31.73 -7.66
C THR A 285 -9.47 31.92 -7.10
N THR A 286 -8.46 31.86 -7.96
CA THR A 286 -7.21 32.67 -7.96
C THR A 286 -6.12 31.92 -8.76
N THR A 287 -6.14 32.06 -10.08
CA THR A 287 -4.93 32.26 -10.92
C THR A 287 -5.37 32.55 -12.37
N SER A 288 -5.89 33.75 -12.57
CA SER A 288 -5.75 34.46 -13.84
C SER A 288 -4.82 35.62 -13.59
N SER A 289 -3.56 35.47 -13.99
CA SER A 289 -2.66 36.59 -14.26
C SER A 289 -1.68 36.18 -15.34
N MET A 290 -1.54 37.11 -16.28
CA MET A 290 -1.00 36.95 -17.61
C MET A 290 0.53 36.92 -17.63
N ILE A 291 1.07 36.19 -18.61
CA ILE A 291 2.17 36.54 -19.53
C ILE A 291 3.30 37.43 -18.97
N THR A 292 4.51 36.86 -18.91
CA THR A 292 5.70 37.45 -19.57
C THR A 292 6.72 36.35 -19.87
N CYS A 293 7.07 36.23 -21.15
CA CYS A 293 8.19 35.44 -21.64
C CYS A 293 9.50 36.20 -21.41
N THR A 294 10.52 35.53 -20.88
CA THR A 294 11.93 35.90 -21.09
C THR A 294 12.75 34.64 -21.32
N PRO A 295 13.71 34.66 -22.26
CA PRO A 295 14.43 33.47 -22.71
C PRO A 295 15.55 33.08 -21.72
N PRO A 296 15.95 31.80 -21.64
CA PRO A 296 17.17 31.40 -20.95
C PRO A 296 18.41 31.64 -21.83
N PRO A 297 19.57 31.98 -21.23
CA PRO A 297 20.81 32.15 -21.97
C PRO A 297 21.38 30.81 -22.45
N GLU A 298 22.00 30.88 -23.63
CA GLU A 298 22.64 29.79 -24.36
C GLU A 298 23.90 29.21 -23.69
N THR A 299 24.25 28.02 -24.18
CA THR A 299 25.57 27.36 -24.25
C THR A 299 26.13 26.74 -22.96
N LYS A 300 26.55 25.47 -22.97
CA LYS A 300 27.44 24.85 -23.98
C LYS A 300 26.98 23.46 -24.44
N SER A 301 27.06 23.28 -25.76
CA SER A 301 27.05 22.00 -26.46
C SER A 301 28.33 21.22 -26.19
N GLU A 302 28.20 19.92 -25.94
CA GLU A 302 29.18 18.95 -26.37
C GLU A 302 28.49 17.95 -27.29
N LYS A 303 29.06 17.84 -28.50
CA LYS A 303 28.61 17.07 -29.63
C LYS A 303 29.48 15.83 -29.67
N THR A 304 28.94 14.63 -29.42
CA THR A 304 29.64 13.39 -29.82
C THR A 304 28.64 12.30 -30.18
N THR A 305 28.57 12.08 -31.49
CA THR A 305 28.41 10.80 -32.20
C THR A 305 27.15 9.96 -31.98
N ILE A 306 26.32 9.99 -33.02
CA ILE A 306 25.24 9.05 -33.34
C ILE A 306 25.80 7.63 -33.32
N THR A 307 25.40 6.85 -32.32
CA THR A 307 25.37 5.39 -32.37
C THR A 307 23.96 5.01 -31.90
N THR A 308 23.15 4.44 -32.77
CA THR A 308 21.85 3.85 -32.44
C THR A 308 22.06 2.68 -31.49
N THR A 309 22.13 3.00 -30.20
CA THR A 309 22.04 2.05 -29.10
C THR A 309 20.72 2.37 -28.42
N THR A 310 19.70 1.53 -28.62
CA THR A 310 18.41 1.64 -27.95
C THR A 310 18.65 1.48 -26.45
N THR A 311 18.91 2.57 -25.73
CA THR A 311 18.94 2.55 -24.26
C THR A 311 17.52 2.28 -23.82
N GLU A 312 17.21 1.03 -23.52
CA GLU A 312 15.94 0.65 -22.92
C GLU A 312 15.74 1.49 -21.66
N THR A 313 14.65 2.25 -21.65
CA THR A 313 14.31 3.10 -20.52
C THR A 313 13.90 2.22 -19.34
N SER A 314 14.52 2.42 -18.17
CA SER A 314 14.32 1.57 -16.99
C SER A 314 13.86 2.36 -15.76
N PHE A 315 12.97 1.74 -14.99
CA PHE A 315 12.36 2.22 -13.75
C PHE A 315 12.96 1.49 -12.55
N HIS A 316 12.97 2.10 -11.37
CA HIS A 316 13.34 1.40 -10.15
C HIS A 316 12.17 0.53 -9.67
N GLY A 317 12.39 -0.77 -9.47
CA GLY A 317 11.43 -1.70 -8.88
C GLY A 317 11.79 -2.06 -7.43
N ILE A 318 11.18 -3.11 -6.89
CA ILE A 318 11.28 -3.50 -5.48
C ILE A 318 12.70 -3.99 -5.11
N ARG A 319 13.38 -4.71 -6.00
CA ARG A 319 14.74 -5.22 -5.80
C ARG A 319 15.69 -4.96 -6.96
N LYS A 320 15.16 -4.59 -8.11
CA LYS A 320 15.94 -4.30 -9.32
C LYS A 320 15.15 -3.41 -10.27
N ASN A 321 15.84 -2.94 -11.31
CA ASN A 321 15.20 -2.11 -12.32
C ASN A 321 14.24 -2.92 -13.21
N VAL A 322 13.19 -2.24 -13.67
CA VAL A 322 12.11 -2.76 -14.53
C VAL A 322 12.13 -2.00 -15.85
N THR A 323 12.05 -2.68 -16.98
CA THR A 323 12.07 -1.99 -18.29
C THR A 323 10.70 -1.38 -18.62
N ALA A 324 10.68 -0.36 -19.46
CA ALA A 324 9.43 0.21 -19.96
C ALA A 324 8.57 -0.82 -20.72
N SER A 325 9.22 -1.76 -21.43
CA SER A 325 8.51 -2.86 -22.12
C SER A 325 7.78 -3.75 -21.12
N GLU A 326 8.44 -4.10 -20.01
CA GLU A 326 7.84 -4.92 -18.97
C GLU A 326 6.64 -4.22 -18.32
N LEU A 327 6.70 -2.91 -18.08
CA LEU A 327 5.55 -2.17 -17.55
C LEU A 327 4.36 -2.18 -18.53
N LEU A 328 4.62 -2.16 -19.85
CA LEU A 328 3.58 -2.27 -20.87
C LEU A 328 2.99 -3.68 -20.92
N ASP A 329 3.84 -4.71 -20.92
CA ASP A 329 3.43 -6.13 -20.92
C ASP A 329 2.65 -6.50 -19.67
N SER A 330 3.00 -5.88 -18.54
CA SER A 330 2.29 -5.95 -17.26
C SER A 330 1.04 -5.06 -17.17
N LYS A 331 0.68 -4.35 -18.24
CA LYS A 331 -0.50 -3.46 -18.30
C LYS A 331 -0.50 -2.38 -17.21
N ILE A 332 0.68 -1.98 -16.74
CA ILE A 332 0.86 -0.90 -15.75
C ILE A 332 0.84 0.46 -16.46
N ILE A 333 1.43 0.53 -17.66
CA ILE A 333 1.34 1.68 -18.56
C ILE A 333 0.62 1.27 -19.85
N ASP A 334 -0.02 2.24 -20.50
CA ASP A 334 -0.63 2.01 -21.81
C ASP A 334 0.37 2.25 -22.95
N LYS A 335 -0.01 1.83 -24.15
CA LYS A 335 0.82 1.98 -25.35
C LYS A 335 1.17 3.44 -25.65
N LYS A 336 0.26 4.37 -25.36
CA LYS A 336 0.47 5.80 -25.60
C LYS A 336 1.54 6.35 -24.67
N LEU A 337 1.48 6.03 -23.38
CA LEU A 337 2.45 6.45 -22.39
C LEU A 337 3.84 5.84 -22.66
N TYR A 338 3.88 4.59 -23.11
CA TYR A 338 5.11 3.93 -23.57
C TYR A 338 5.74 4.65 -24.79
N GLU A 339 4.94 5.02 -25.78
CA GLU A 339 5.41 5.80 -26.94
C GLU A 339 5.85 7.22 -26.55
N ASP A 340 5.09 7.91 -25.68
CA ASP A 340 5.45 9.22 -25.15
C ASP A 340 6.77 9.17 -24.36
N LEU A 341 7.06 8.07 -23.66
CA LEU A 341 8.33 7.83 -22.96
C LEU A 341 9.49 7.60 -23.94
N ASN A 342 9.29 6.75 -24.94
CA ASN A 342 10.32 6.45 -25.96
C ASN A 342 10.63 7.65 -26.86
N THR A 343 9.68 8.57 -27.06
CA THR A 343 9.87 9.82 -27.80
C THR A 343 10.42 10.95 -26.93
N GLY A 344 10.60 10.74 -25.62
CA GLY A 344 11.14 11.71 -24.67
C GLY A 344 10.17 12.84 -24.30
N LYS A 345 8.88 12.71 -24.63
CA LYS A 345 7.84 13.68 -24.29
C LYS A 345 7.50 13.64 -22.79
N VAL A 346 7.63 12.47 -22.18
CA VAL A 346 7.61 12.29 -20.73
C VAL A 346 8.91 11.64 -20.28
N THR A 347 9.31 11.91 -19.04
CA THR A 347 10.53 11.36 -18.44
C THR A 347 10.22 10.20 -17.50
N VAL A 348 11.23 9.36 -17.22
CA VAL A 348 11.12 8.27 -16.23
C VAL A 348 10.63 8.80 -14.89
N ASN A 349 11.22 9.91 -14.40
CA ASN A 349 10.83 10.48 -13.10
C ASN A 349 9.36 10.88 -13.08
N GLN A 350 8.87 11.56 -14.12
CA GLN A 350 7.46 11.94 -14.22
C GLN A 350 6.53 10.73 -14.21
N VAL A 351 6.89 9.67 -14.93
CA VAL A 351 6.06 8.44 -15.00
C VAL A 351 6.13 7.66 -13.68
N SER A 352 7.30 7.57 -13.05
CA SER A 352 7.48 6.93 -11.73
C SER A 352 6.71 7.63 -10.62
N GLU A 353 6.50 8.94 -10.71
CA GLU A 353 5.74 9.73 -9.73
C GLU A 353 4.22 9.63 -9.92
N MET A 354 3.73 9.05 -11.01
CA MET A 354 2.29 8.84 -11.23
C MET A 354 1.77 7.78 -10.26
N ASP A 355 0.73 8.08 -9.47
CA ASP A 355 0.08 7.14 -8.56
C ASP A 355 -0.33 5.81 -9.24
N SER A 356 -0.70 5.88 -10.53
CA SER A 356 -1.06 4.70 -11.33
C SER A 356 0.09 3.73 -11.58
N VAL A 357 1.34 4.21 -11.53
CA VAL A 357 2.57 3.43 -11.81
C VAL A 357 3.34 3.16 -10.52
N ARG A 358 3.53 4.19 -9.68
CA ARG A 358 4.31 4.14 -8.44
C ARG A 358 3.92 2.97 -7.54
N LYS A 359 2.61 2.76 -7.36
CA LYS A 359 2.06 1.69 -6.52
C LYS A 359 2.51 0.29 -6.97
N TYR A 360 2.80 0.10 -8.26
CA TYR A 360 3.29 -1.17 -8.79
C TYR A 360 4.81 -1.31 -8.68
N LEU A 361 5.56 -0.21 -8.76
CA LEU A 361 7.02 -0.22 -8.67
C LEU A 361 7.53 -0.44 -7.25
N GLU A 362 6.96 0.27 -6.27
CA GLU A 362 7.51 0.33 -4.91
C GLU A 362 6.47 0.16 -3.78
N GLY A 363 5.20 -0.06 -4.15
CA GLY A 363 4.06 0.10 -3.22
C GLY A 363 3.66 1.57 -3.04
N ASN A 364 2.55 1.81 -2.34
CA ASN A 364 2.03 3.17 -2.08
C ASN A 364 2.69 3.84 -0.89
#